data_AF-A0A829YIT9-F1
#
_entry.id   AF-A0A829YIT9-F1
#
_cell.length_a   1.000
_cell.length_b   1.000
_cell.length_c   1.000
_cell.angle_alpha   90.00
_cell.angle_beta   90.00
_cell.angle_gamma   90.00
#
_symmetry.space_group_name_H-M   'P 1'
#
loop_
_entity.id
_entity.type
_entity.pdbx_description
1 polymer ?
#
loop_
_entity_poly.entity_id
_entity_poly.type
_entity_poly.pdbx_seq_one_letter_code
_entity_poly.pdbx_strand_id
1 'polypeptide(L)'
;MMSRSSGAAVASHYEDMPLSLLLFRYLWPFWLFKDASRGDRMTRAAAYRHNRSMRIYLPGYLMKWVFSCVTTFGITAGFGSLSTAQAASTGRSLDVFAIIAAGWGIIFACSVCVLFITSYIYFYLSRNDA
;
A
#
# COMPACT_ATOMS: atom_id res chain seq x y z
N MET A 1 3.46 -24.60 36.70
CA MET A 1 2.91 -23.23 36.67
C MET A 1 3.96 -22.31 36.03
N MET A 2 4.16 -22.42 34.71
CA MET A 2 5.27 -21.75 33.99
C MET A 2 4.87 -21.58 32.51
N SER A 3 3.95 -20.65 32.23
CA SER A 3 3.65 -20.20 30.86
C SER A 3 2.81 -18.92 30.92
N ARG A 4 3.38 -17.84 31.47
CA ARG A 4 2.75 -16.50 31.46
C ARG A 4 3.73 -15.36 31.18
N SER A 5 5.05 -15.60 31.25
CA SER A 5 6.07 -14.56 31.04
C SER A 5 6.36 -14.26 29.56
N SER A 6 6.24 -15.23 28.64
CA SER A 6 6.51 -14.98 27.21
C SER A 6 5.48 -14.07 26.54
N GLY A 7 4.22 -14.08 27.00
CA GLY A 7 3.17 -13.22 26.42
C GLY A 7 3.33 -11.74 26.77
N ALA A 8 3.75 -11.42 27.99
CA ALA A 8 3.95 -10.05 28.45
C ALA A 8 5.16 -9.37 27.77
N ALA A 9 6.25 -10.11 27.55
CA ALA A 9 7.43 -9.62 26.85
C ALA A 9 7.14 -9.32 25.36
N VAL A 10 6.36 -10.18 24.68
CA VAL A 10 5.97 -9.95 23.28
C VAL A 10 5.01 -8.76 23.14
N ALA A 11 4.11 -8.54 24.11
CA ALA A 11 3.22 -7.38 24.12
C ALA A 11 3.99 -6.06 24.29
N SER A 12 5.01 -6.03 25.16
CA SER A 12 5.83 -4.83 25.39
C SER A 12 6.58 -4.34 24.15
N HIS A 13 6.96 -5.26 23.24
CA HIS A 13 7.71 -4.91 22.03
C HIS A 13 6.90 -4.12 20.99
N TYR A 14 5.56 -4.14 21.07
CA TYR A 14 4.69 -3.34 20.21
C TYR A 14 4.37 -1.96 20.81
N GLU A 15 4.35 -1.82 22.13
CA GLU A 15 4.10 -0.55 22.84
C GLU A 15 5.17 0.50 22.50
N ASP A 16 6.42 0.09 22.30
CA ASP A 16 7.53 0.98 21.94
C ASP A 16 7.66 1.25 20.43
N MET A 17 6.83 0.63 19.58
CA MET A 17 6.99 0.76 18.14
C MET A 17 6.36 2.06 17.64
N PRO A 18 7.11 2.95 16.97
CA PRO A 18 6.55 4.22 16.50
C PRO A 18 5.43 3.97 15.49
N LEU A 19 4.34 4.74 15.59
CA LEU A 19 3.19 4.64 14.68
C LEU A 19 3.58 4.71 13.20
N SER A 20 4.61 5.48 12.87
CA SER A 20 5.16 5.57 11.50
C SER A 20 5.66 4.24 10.98
N LEU A 21 6.33 3.43 11.81
CA LEU A 21 6.83 2.12 11.43
C LEU A 21 5.69 1.10 11.30
N LEU A 22 4.67 1.19 12.16
CA LEU A 22 3.47 0.36 12.06
C LEU A 22 2.71 0.64 10.77
N LEU A 23 2.50 1.93 10.45
CA LEU A 23 1.87 2.37 9.20
C LEU A 23 2.68 1.95 7.98
N PHE A 24 4.00 2.13 8.01
CA PHE A 24 4.88 1.69 6.94
C PHE A 24 4.75 0.18 6.71
N ARG A 25 4.79 -0.63 7.75
CA ARG A 25 4.66 -2.09 7.61
C ARG A 25 3.25 -2.52 7.20
N TYR A 26 2.23 -1.78 7.59
CA TYR A 26 0.85 -2.05 7.20
C TYR A 26 0.59 -1.68 5.73
N LEU A 27 1.17 -0.59 5.23
CA LEU A 27 0.93 -0.10 3.87
C LEU A 27 1.89 -0.71 2.84
N TRP A 28 3.13 -1.00 3.24
CA TRP A 28 4.22 -1.30 2.30
C TRP A 28 4.63 -2.78 2.32
N PRO A 29 4.47 -3.52 1.21
CA PRO A 29 4.83 -4.94 1.16
C PRO A 29 6.34 -5.19 1.07
N PHE A 30 7.13 -4.19 0.68
CA PHE A 30 8.53 -4.38 0.30
C PHE A 30 9.46 -4.77 1.45
N TRP A 31 9.07 -4.48 2.69
CA TRP A 31 9.83 -4.93 3.87
C TRP A 31 9.93 -6.46 3.95
N LEU A 32 9.00 -7.19 3.33
CA LEU A 32 8.96 -8.64 3.33
C LEU A 32 10.00 -9.28 2.39
N PHE A 33 10.47 -8.53 1.39
CA PHE A 33 11.38 -9.06 0.37
C PHE A 33 12.84 -8.77 0.69
N LYS A 34 13.70 -9.73 0.36
CA LYS A 34 15.15 -9.59 0.41
C LYS A 34 15.68 -9.14 -0.95
N ASP A 35 16.76 -8.35 -0.94
CA ASP A 35 17.45 -7.96 -2.16
C ASP A 35 18.15 -9.17 -2.80
N ALA A 36 17.70 -9.57 -3.98
CA ALA A 36 18.25 -10.69 -4.75
C ALA A 36 19.28 -10.26 -5.81
N SER A 37 19.63 -8.96 -5.86
CA SER A 37 20.61 -8.43 -6.80
C SER A 37 22.06 -8.55 -6.29
N ARG A 38 22.24 -8.66 -4.97
CA ARG A 38 23.54 -8.63 -4.28
C ARG A 38 23.96 -10.02 -3.77
N GLY A 39 25.28 -10.24 -3.72
CA GLY A 39 25.90 -11.43 -3.12
C GLY A 39 26.25 -12.54 -4.11
N ASP A 40 26.83 -13.62 -3.57
CA ASP A 40 27.22 -14.81 -4.31
C ASP A 40 25.99 -15.54 -4.90
N ARG A 41 26.21 -16.41 -5.90
CA ARG A 41 25.14 -17.15 -6.59
C ARG A 41 24.24 -17.91 -5.62
N MET A 42 24.81 -18.51 -4.58
CA MET A 42 24.04 -19.25 -3.56
C MET A 42 23.18 -18.31 -2.70
N THR A 43 23.70 -17.15 -2.31
CA THR A 43 22.97 -16.14 -1.54
C THR A 43 21.81 -15.57 -2.34
N ARG A 44 22.01 -15.29 -3.63
CA ARG A 44 20.95 -14.82 -4.54
C ARG A 44 19.85 -15.86 -4.73
N ALA A 45 20.21 -17.13 -4.90
CA ALA A 45 19.24 -18.22 -5.01
C ALA A 45 18.41 -18.40 -3.73
N ALA A 46 19.04 -18.27 -2.55
CA ALA A 46 18.35 -18.33 -1.26
C ALA A 46 17.40 -17.14 -1.06
N ALA A 47 17.83 -15.92 -1.40
CA ALA A 47 17.00 -14.72 -1.36
C ALA A 47 15.79 -14.84 -2.31
N TYR A 48 16.00 -15.36 -3.52
CA TYR A 48 14.93 -15.57 -4.49
C TYR A 48 13.89 -16.59 -4.01
N ARG A 49 14.32 -17.74 -3.46
CA ARG A 49 13.42 -18.73 -2.87
C ARG A 49 12.59 -18.16 -1.72
N HIS A 50 13.20 -17.33 -0.87
CA HIS A 50 12.50 -16.66 0.21
C HIS A 50 11.44 -15.68 -0.32
N ASN A 51 11.83 -14.79 -1.26
CA ASN A 51 10.90 -13.85 -1.89
C ASN A 51 9.72 -14.57 -2.54
N ARG A 52 9.97 -15.72 -3.17
CA ARG A 52 8.94 -16.57 -3.75
C ARG A 52 7.95 -17.08 -2.71
N SER A 53 8.41 -17.59 -1.57
CA SER A 53 7.50 -18.04 -0.50
C SER A 53 6.64 -16.91 0.08
N MET A 54 7.17 -15.68 0.09
CA MET A 54 6.52 -14.52 0.65
C MET A 54 5.47 -13.88 -0.25
N ARG A 55 5.37 -14.29 -1.53
CA ARG A 55 4.39 -13.75 -2.47
C ARG A 55 2.94 -13.91 -2.02
N ILE A 56 2.65 -14.93 -1.20
CA ILE A 56 1.29 -15.26 -0.76
C ILE A 56 0.63 -14.10 0.01
N TYR A 57 1.44 -13.21 0.59
CA TYR A 57 0.98 -12.04 1.32
C TYR A 57 0.67 -10.83 0.42
N LEU A 58 1.19 -10.78 -0.82
CA LEU A 58 1.00 -9.63 -1.74
C LEU A 58 -0.46 -9.38 -2.13
N PRO A 59 -1.28 -10.41 -2.45
CA PRO A 59 -2.70 -10.21 -2.72
C PRO A 59 -3.42 -9.46 -1.60
N GLY A 60 -3.04 -9.70 -0.34
CA GLY A 60 -3.59 -8.96 0.80
C GLY A 60 -3.28 -7.46 0.76
N TYR A 61 -2.04 -7.08 0.42
CA TYR A 61 -1.68 -5.68 0.22
C TYR A 61 -2.36 -5.08 -1.01
N LEU A 62 -2.45 -5.82 -2.12
CA LEU A 62 -3.16 -5.38 -3.32
C LEU A 62 -4.61 -5.01 -3.01
N MET A 63 -5.35 -5.85 -2.27
CA MET A 63 -6.74 -5.56 -1.91
C MET A 63 -6.90 -4.28 -1.09
N LYS A 64 -5.97 -4.02 -0.16
CA LYS A 64 -5.97 -2.79 0.66
C LYS A 64 -5.77 -1.54 -0.19
N TRP A 65 -4.86 -1.61 -1.17
CA TRP A 65 -4.62 -0.50 -2.09
C TRP A 65 -5.72 -0.36 -3.14
N VAL A 66 -6.38 -1.45 -3.56
CA VAL A 66 -7.59 -1.40 -4.41
C VAL A 66 -8.71 -0.67 -3.68
N PHE A 67 -8.94 -1.02 -2.41
CA PHE A 67 -9.91 -0.31 -1.59
C PHE A 67 -9.57 1.18 -1.48
N SER A 68 -8.30 1.52 -1.20
CA SER A 68 -7.85 2.92 -1.20
C SER A 68 -8.12 3.64 -2.53
N CYS A 69 -7.81 3.01 -3.68
CA CYS A 69 -8.11 3.57 -5.00
C CYS A 69 -9.62 3.81 -5.20
N VAL A 70 -10.46 2.84 -4.86
CA VAL A 70 -11.92 2.96 -5.01
C VAL A 70 -12.46 4.09 -4.13
N THR A 71 -12.03 4.16 -2.87
CA THR A 71 -12.46 5.22 -1.95
C THR A 71 -12.02 6.60 -2.42
N THR A 72 -10.74 6.77 -2.79
CA THR A 72 -10.19 8.06 -3.23
C THR A 72 -10.78 8.50 -4.57
N PHE A 73 -11.05 7.57 -5.49
CA PHE A 73 -11.77 7.85 -6.74
C PHE A 73 -13.20 8.31 -6.47
N GLY A 74 -13.95 7.61 -5.61
CA GLY A 74 -15.32 7.98 -5.25
C GLY A 74 -15.41 9.38 -4.63
N ILE A 75 -14.46 9.71 -3.74
CA ILE A 75 -14.37 11.05 -3.13
C ILE A 75 -14.05 12.11 -4.20
N THR A 76 -13.06 11.86 -5.06
CA THR A 76 -12.68 12.78 -6.14
C THR A 76 -13.84 13.03 -7.09
N ALA A 77 -14.55 11.99 -7.51
CA ALA A 77 -15.70 12.08 -8.40
C ALA A 77 -16.89 12.80 -7.74
N GLY A 78 -17.16 12.51 -6.46
CA GLY A 78 -18.22 13.15 -5.69
C GLY A 78 -17.99 14.66 -5.54
N PHE A 79 -16.81 15.07 -5.06
CA PHE A 79 -16.48 16.49 -4.92
C PHE A 79 -16.33 17.20 -6.27
N GLY A 80 -15.82 16.51 -7.30
CA GLY A 80 -15.79 17.05 -8.65
C GLY A 80 -17.20 17.36 -9.18
N SER A 81 -18.16 16.48 -8.92
CA SER A 81 -19.57 16.68 -9.34
C SER A 81 -20.24 17.83 -8.58
N LEU A 82 -19.92 18.00 -7.29
CA LEU A 82 -20.41 19.14 -6.50
C LEU A 82 -19.81 20.46 -7.00
N SER A 83 -18.52 20.45 -7.35
CA SER A 83 -17.83 21.61 -7.90
C SER A 83 -18.43 22.06 -9.24
N THR A 84 -18.72 21.12 -10.16
CA THR A 84 -19.35 21.46 -11.44
C THR A 84 -20.76 22.01 -11.27
N ALA A 85 -21.54 21.45 -10.35
CA ALA A 85 -22.88 21.96 -10.03
C ALA A 85 -22.83 23.39 -9.45
N GLN A 86 -21.87 23.67 -8.57
CA GLN A 86 -21.69 25.00 -7.99
C GLN A 86 -21.13 26.01 -8.99
N ALA A 87 -20.25 25.59 -9.89
CA ALA A 87 -19.75 26.42 -10.98
C ALA A 87 -20.90 26.85 -11.91
N ALA A 88 -21.87 25.97 -12.18
CA ALA A 88 -23.05 26.29 -12.98
C ALA A 88 -23.99 27.30 -12.31
N SER A 89 -24.12 27.27 -10.97
CA SER A 89 -25.00 28.19 -10.23
C SER A 89 -24.36 29.55 -9.95
N THR A 90 -23.04 29.59 -9.74
CA THR A 90 -22.32 30.80 -9.27
C THR A 90 -21.42 31.44 -10.33
N GLY A 91 -21.20 30.76 -11.47
CA GLY A 91 -20.27 31.21 -12.51
C GLY A 91 -18.78 31.13 -12.12
N ARG A 92 -18.46 30.61 -10.93
CA ARG A 92 -17.09 30.52 -10.40
C ARG A 92 -16.53 29.12 -10.58
N SER A 93 -15.44 29.00 -11.34
CA SER A 93 -14.82 27.72 -11.70
C SER A 93 -13.78 27.21 -10.69
N LEU A 94 -13.27 28.06 -9.78
CA LEU A 94 -12.36 27.67 -8.71
C LEU A 94 -13.09 27.73 -7.36
N ASP A 95 -13.52 26.58 -6.85
CA ASP A 95 -14.18 26.46 -5.56
C ASP A 95 -13.48 25.46 -4.62
N VAL A 96 -13.87 25.46 -3.35
CA VAL A 96 -13.25 24.62 -2.33
C VAL A 96 -13.42 23.13 -2.67
N PHE A 97 -14.55 22.76 -3.29
CA PHE A 97 -14.81 21.39 -3.73
C PHE A 97 -13.85 20.94 -4.83
N ALA A 98 -13.49 21.82 -5.78
CA ALA A 98 -12.45 21.54 -6.78
C ALA A 98 -11.08 21.29 -6.14
N ILE A 99 -10.69 22.09 -5.14
CA ILE A 99 -9.40 21.94 -4.45
C ILE A 99 -9.36 20.62 -3.69
N ILE A 100 -10.43 20.28 -2.98
CA ILE A 100 -10.56 19.00 -2.28
C ILE A 100 -10.49 17.84 -3.28
N ALA A 101 -11.25 17.89 -4.38
CA ALA A 101 -11.23 16.87 -5.41
C ALA A 101 -9.82 16.69 -6.00
N ALA A 102 -9.10 17.78 -6.29
CA ALA A 102 -7.74 17.72 -6.80
C ALA A 102 -6.78 17.06 -5.80
N GLY A 103 -6.89 17.38 -4.50
CA GLY A 103 -6.10 16.74 -3.45
C GLY A 103 -6.31 15.23 -3.39
N TRP A 104 -7.55 14.77 -3.42
CA TRP A 104 -7.88 13.35 -3.47
C TRP A 104 -7.45 12.68 -4.79
N GLY A 105 -7.46 13.41 -5.90
CA GLY A 105 -6.96 12.94 -7.19
C GLY A 105 -5.47 12.62 -7.18
N ILE A 106 -4.66 13.41 -6.47
CA ILE A 106 -3.22 13.12 -6.29
C ILE A 106 -3.03 11.84 -5.48
N ILE A 107 -3.77 11.68 -4.39
CA ILE A 107 -3.72 10.46 -3.56
C ILE A 107 -4.13 9.24 -4.38
N PHE A 108 -5.19 9.35 -5.19
CA PHE A 108 -5.62 8.31 -6.12
C PHE A 108 -4.50 7.92 -7.09
N ALA A 109 -3.83 8.90 -7.72
CA ALA A 109 -2.71 8.64 -8.61
C ALA A 109 -1.56 7.90 -7.91
N CYS A 110 -1.18 8.32 -6.69
CA CYS A 110 -0.18 7.62 -5.88
C CYS A 110 -0.60 6.18 -5.56
N SER A 111 -1.86 5.95 -5.17
CA SER A 111 -2.39 4.61 -4.89
C SER A 111 -2.36 3.71 -6.13
N VAL A 112 -2.70 4.23 -7.31
CA VAL A 112 -2.59 3.51 -8.59
C VAL A 112 -1.14 3.13 -8.90
N CYS A 113 -0.18 4.03 -8.67
CA CYS A 113 1.24 3.70 -8.83
C CYS A 113 1.67 2.54 -7.91
N VAL A 114 1.28 2.57 -6.64
CA VAL A 114 1.61 1.49 -5.69
C VAL A 114 0.97 0.17 -6.11
N LEU A 115 -0.28 0.19 -6.57
CA LEU A 115 -0.96 -0.99 -7.13
C LEU A 115 -0.21 -1.54 -8.33
N PHE A 116 0.20 -0.67 -9.26
CA PHE A 116 0.90 -1.08 -10.47
C PHE A 116 2.22 -1.76 -10.13
N ILE A 117 3.04 -1.16 -9.26
CA ILE A 117 4.33 -1.74 -8.86
C ILE A 117 4.12 -3.07 -8.12
N THR A 118 3.18 -3.12 -7.17
CA THR A 118 2.92 -4.35 -6.40
C THR A 118 2.37 -5.47 -7.29
N SER A 119 1.52 -5.12 -8.25
CA SER A 119 0.97 -6.07 -9.24
C SER A 119 2.05 -6.57 -10.18
N TYR A 120 2.93 -5.69 -10.64
CA TYR A 120 4.10 -6.07 -11.44
C TYR A 120 4.97 -7.08 -10.70
N ILE A 121 5.28 -6.84 -9.42
CA ILE A 121 6.09 -7.77 -8.61
C ILE A 121 5.37 -9.10 -8.44
N TYR A 122 4.07 -9.08 -8.13
CA TYR A 122 3.27 -10.28 -8.02
C TYR A 122 3.31 -11.09 -9.32
N PHE A 123 3.09 -10.45 -10.47
CA PHE A 123 3.12 -11.09 -11.77
C PHE A 123 4.51 -11.58 -12.16
N TYR A 124 5.56 -10.81 -11.89
CA TYR A 124 6.96 -11.19 -12.13
C TYR A 124 7.34 -12.46 -11.35
N LEU A 125 6.98 -12.53 -10.06
CA LEU A 125 7.21 -13.70 -9.22
C LEU A 125 6.33 -14.89 -9.59
N SER A 126 5.17 -14.66 -10.21
CA SER A 126 4.27 -15.72 -10.69
C SER A 126 4.66 -16.22 -12.07
N ARG A 127 5.23 -15.37 -12.92
CA ARG A 127 5.63 -15.74 -14.29
C ARG A 127 6.97 -16.48 -14.34
N ASN A 128 7.91 -16.13 -13.47
CA ASN A 128 9.16 -16.88 -13.30
C ASN A 128 8.97 -18.14 -12.42
N ASP A 129 7.75 -18.68 -12.35
CA ASP A 129 7.45 -19.99 -11.77
C ASP A 129 7.62 -21.15 -12.77
N ALA A 130 7.71 -20.85 -14.08
CA ALA A 130 7.83 -21.83 -15.17
C ALA A 130 9.28 -22.11 -15.55
#